data_AF-A0A7X7E732-F1
#
_entry.id   AF-A0A7X7E732-F1
#
_cell.length_a   1.000
_cell.length_b   1.000
_cell.length_c   1.000
_cell.angle_alpha   90.00
_cell.angle_beta   90.00
_cell.angle_gamma   90.00
#
_symmetry.space_group_name_H-M   'P 1'
#
loop_
_entity.id
_entity.type
_entity.pdbx_description
1 polymer ?
#
loop_
_entity_poly.entity_id
_entity_poly.type
_entity_poly.pdbx_seq_one_letter_code
_entity_poly.pdbx_strand_id
1 'polypeptide(L)'
;MIDFSDGWTWKGDGYEKKYSLPYHFDVKDSEPLVIRNTIPDDLPDGSVFATRSVAHSVVVKIDGKTVYEMGNDRDKYLGRDLGTFWAFIKTEPEHKGKEIEISLFSYRTVSHGFAYEVFIGSESALYAHLFMQNGLWNIFSPVLIFLGLFIILSYFIFGVFREKNRALLYLGFFAFIMGNWFLGESQMLQLLTKNTYYTVRITHLMTLLAPITACLFIRETVPMRK
;
A
#
# COMPACT_ATOMS: atom_id res chain seq x y z
N MET A 1 3.63 7.53 19.35
CA MET A 1 4.16 6.50 18.43
C MET A 1 5.57 6.22 18.87
N ILE A 2 5.92 4.96 18.94
CA ILE A 2 7.22 4.47 19.39
C ILE A 2 7.86 3.78 18.19
N ASP A 3 9.11 4.12 17.92
CA ASP A 3 9.93 3.37 16.97
C ASP A 3 10.29 2.02 17.58
N PHE A 4 9.91 0.95 16.91
CA PHE A 4 10.16 -0.44 17.31
C PHE A 4 11.04 -1.15 16.29
N SER A 5 11.97 -0.42 15.69
CA SER A 5 12.87 -0.94 14.67
C SER A 5 14.09 -1.66 15.24
N ASP A 6 14.37 -1.55 16.54
CA ASP A 6 15.53 -2.16 17.19
C ASP A 6 15.22 -3.52 17.84
N GLY A 7 16.27 -4.33 18.00
CA GLY A 7 16.21 -5.57 18.79
C GLY A 7 15.70 -6.80 18.04
N TRP A 8 15.52 -6.69 16.72
CA TRP A 8 15.06 -7.79 15.88
C TRP A 8 16.15 -8.84 15.71
N THR A 9 15.77 -10.10 15.74
CA THR A 9 16.66 -11.25 15.48
C THR A 9 16.19 -11.97 14.21
N TRP A 10 17.10 -12.67 13.53
CA TRP A 10 16.81 -13.25 12.22
C TRP A 10 16.96 -14.78 12.23
N LYS A 11 16.11 -15.49 11.50
CA LYS A 11 16.19 -16.95 11.45
C LYS A 11 17.47 -17.46 10.77
N GLY A 12 17.99 -16.75 9.78
CA GLY A 12 19.10 -17.23 8.96
C GLY A 12 20.45 -17.25 9.67
N ASP A 13 20.61 -16.49 10.76
CA ASP A 13 21.76 -16.58 11.66
C ASP A 13 21.46 -17.34 12.96
N GLY A 14 20.33 -18.08 13.01
CA GLY A 14 19.92 -18.80 14.20
C GLY A 14 19.40 -17.93 15.35
N TYR A 15 19.03 -16.67 15.07
CA TYR A 15 18.60 -15.65 16.03
C TYR A 15 19.71 -15.17 16.97
N GLU A 16 20.97 -15.24 16.53
CA GLU A 16 22.14 -14.91 17.35
C GLU A 16 22.38 -13.40 17.47
N LYS A 17 22.17 -12.64 16.39
CA LYS A 17 22.43 -11.19 16.36
C LYS A 17 21.16 -10.38 16.45
N LYS A 18 21.32 -9.16 16.99
CA LYS A 18 20.29 -8.13 16.98
C LYS A 18 20.53 -7.16 15.82
N TYR A 19 19.45 -6.81 15.15
CA TYR A 19 19.40 -5.93 14.00
C TYR A 19 18.49 -4.75 14.29
N SER A 20 18.81 -3.63 13.64
CA SER A 20 17.98 -2.43 13.60
C SER A 20 17.42 -2.29 12.19
N LEU A 21 16.10 -2.15 12.09
CA LEU A 21 15.37 -1.96 10.85
C LEU A 21 15.39 -0.46 10.46
N PRO A 22 15.36 -0.11 9.16
CA PRO A 22 15.27 -1.02 8.03
C PRO A 22 16.61 -1.75 7.77
N TYR A 23 16.55 -3.01 7.34
CA TYR A 23 17.74 -3.82 7.09
C TYR A 23 17.54 -4.77 5.91
N HIS A 24 18.63 -5.01 5.16
CA HIS A 24 18.66 -5.98 4.07
C HIS A 24 19.40 -7.25 4.50
N PHE A 25 18.65 -8.31 4.75
CA PHE A 25 19.15 -9.64 5.09
C PHE A 25 19.56 -10.41 3.85
N ASP A 26 20.57 -11.28 3.98
CA ASP A 26 20.99 -12.19 2.92
C ASP A 26 20.09 -13.43 2.92
N VAL A 27 18.94 -13.32 2.26
CA VAL A 27 17.94 -14.38 2.14
C VAL A 27 17.89 -14.86 0.70
N LYS A 28 17.85 -16.18 0.50
CA LYS A 28 17.72 -16.79 -0.83
C LYS A 28 16.37 -16.45 -1.47
N ASP A 29 16.35 -16.37 -2.80
CA ASP A 29 15.17 -15.97 -3.58
C ASP A 29 13.90 -16.82 -3.37
N SER A 30 14.03 -18.04 -2.86
CA SER A 30 12.92 -18.96 -2.61
C SER A 30 12.49 -19.05 -1.14
N GLU A 31 13.15 -18.31 -0.24
CA GLU A 31 12.94 -18.43 1.20
C GLU A 31 12.32 -17.16 1.78
N PRO A 32 11.35 -17.27 2.71
CA PRO A 32 10.85 -16.11 3.43
C PRO A 32 11.93 -15.56 4.39
N LEU A 33 12.05 -14.25 4.45
CA LEU A 33 12.72 -13.58 5.56
C LEU A 33 11.86 -13.77 6.82
N VAL A 34 12.44 -14.36 7.87
CA VAL A 34 11.76 -14.55 9.16
C VAL A 34 12.55 -13.83 10.24
N ILE A 35 11.92 -12.82 10.85
CA ILE A 35 12.50 -12.02 11.93
C ILE A 35 11.61 -12.05 13.17
N ARG A 36 12.23 -11.92 14.35
CA ARG A 36 11.55 -12.00 15.64
C ARG A 36 11.96 -10.90 16.60
N ASN A 37 11.02 -10.50 17.44
CA ASN A 37 11.26 -9.59 18.57
C ASN A 37 10.31 -9.93 19.73
N THR A 38 10.44 -9.24 20.85
CA THR A 38 9.56 -9.37 22.02
C THR A 38 8.69 -8.12 22.14
N ILE A 39 7.37 -8.33 22.23
CA ILE A 39 6.40 -7.26 22.42
C ILE A 39 6.65 -6.59 23.78
N PRO A 40 6.80 -5.26 23.87
CA PRO A 40 7.02 -4.58 25.14
C PRO A 40 5.86 -4.81 26.14
N ASP A 41 6.20 -4.94 27.42
CA ASP A 41 5.22 -5.16 28.50
C ASP A 41 4.38 -3.90 28.82
N ASP A 42 4.92 -2.73 28.51
CA ASP A 42 4.35 -1.42 28.83
C ASP A 42 3.50 -0.82 27.70
N LEU A 43 3.02 -1.66 26.77
CA LEU A 43 2.18 -1.19 25.67
C LEU A 43 0.80 -0.73 26.16
N PRO A 44 0.33 0.46 25.72
CA PRO A 44 -1.06 0.86 25.89
C PRO A 44 -2.02 -0.14 25.25
N ASP A 45 -3.17 -0.35 25.86
CA ASP A 45 -4.20 -1.22 25.31
C ASP A 45 -4.71 -0.67 23.96
N GLY A 46 -4.92 -1.57 23.00
CA GLY A 46 -5.30 -1.19 21.64
C GLY A 46 -4.16 -0.64 20.78
N SER A 47 -2.90 -0.84 21.19
CA SER A 47 -1.74 -0.55 20.35
C SER A 47 -1.77 -1.37 19.06
N VAL A 48 -1.22 -0.80 18.00
CA VAL A 48 -1.11 -1.41 16.69
C VAL A 48 0.36 -1.41 16.29
N PHE A 49 0.86 -2.55 15.86
CA PHE A 49 2.13 -2.64 15.13
C PHE A 49 1.86 -2.26 13.68
N ALA A 50 2.73 -1.43 13.12
CA ALA A 50 2.70 -1.10 11.70
C ALA A 50 4.07 -1.34 11.09
N THR A 51 4.09 -2.07 9.98
CA THR A 51 5.29 -2.21 9.16
C THR A 51 4.94 -2.01 7.69
N ARG A 52 5.86 -1.41 6.95
CA ARG A 52 5.70 -1.19 5.51
C ARG A 52 6.13 -2.43 4.75
N SER A 53 5.31 -2.86 3.80
CA SER A 53 5.62 -3.92 2.85
C SER A 53 5.72 -3.34 1.45
N VAL A 54 6.78 -3.69 0.73
CA VAL A 54 6.96 -3.34 -0.70
C VAL A 54 7.11 -4.63 -1.47
N ALA A 55 6.02 -5.05 -2.10
CA ALA A 55 5.95 -6.31 -2.82
C ALA A 55 6.24 -7.56 -1.97
N HIS A 56 6.00 -7.50 -0.66
CA HIS A 56 6.02 -8.68 0.20
C HIS A 56 4.61 -9.18 0.51
N SER A 57 4.45 -10.50 0.55
CA SER A 57 3.47 -11.11 1.43
C SER A 57 3.97 -11.00 2.86
N VAL A 58 3.06 -10.71 3.79
CA VAL A 58 3.35 -10.51 5.20
C VAL A 58 2.53 -11.48 6.02
N VAL A 59 3.20 -12.29 6.83
CA VAL A 59 2.57 -13.13 7.85
C VAL A 59 3.14 -12.75 9.20
N VAL A 60 2.27 -12.39 10.14
CA VAL A 60 2.68 -12.06 11.51
C VAL A 60 2.07 -13.07 12.47
N LYS A 61 2.93 -13.64 13.31
CA LYS A 61 2.54 -14.51 14.40
C LYS A 61 2.91 -13.88 15.73
N ILE A 62 2.06 -14.09 16.73
CA ILE A 62 2.36 -13.79 18.12
C ILE A 62 2.25 -15.10 18.88
N ASP A 63 3.33 -15.49 19.57
CA ASP A 63 3.40 -16.73 20.34
C ASP A 63 2.98 -17.96 19.50
N GLY A 64 3.51 -18.01 18.28
CA GLY A 64 3.23 -19.07 17.30
C GLY A 64 1.85 -19.00 16.60
N LYS A 65 0.91 -18.17 17.06
CA LYS A 65 -0.42 -18.02 16.45
C LYS A 65 -0.43 -16.92 15.39
N THR A 66 -0.89 -17.23 14.17
CA THR A 66 -1.07 -16.22 13.11
C THR A 66 -2.15 -15.21 13.51
N VAL A 67 -1.75 -13.94 13.61
CA VAL A 67 -2.64 -12.81 13.94
C VAL A 67 -2.87 -11.88 12.73
N TYR A 68 -2.00 -11.94 11.73
CA TYR A 68 -2.13 -11.18 10.49
C TYR A 68 -1.56 -11.99 9.32
N GLU A 69 -2.24 -11.96 8.19
CA GLU A 69 -1.80 -12.60 6.97
C GLU A 69 -2.28 -11.80 5.76
N MET A 70 -1.34 -11.48 4.86
CA MET A 70 -1.60 -10.73 3.65
C MET A 70 -0.75 -11.29 2.50
N GLY A 71 -1.41 -11.62 1.39
CA GLY A 71 -0.73 -12.04 0.17
C GLY A 71 -0.19 -13.48 0.16
N ASN A 72 -0.31 -14.20 1.27
CA ASN A 72 -0.01 -15.63 1.35
C ASN A 72 -1.26 -16.50 1.11
N ASP A 73 -2.49 -15.95 1.17
CA ASP A 73 -3.71 -16.67 0.79
C ASP A 73 -4.06 -16.48 -0.70
N ARG A 74 -3.62 -17.45 -1.49
CA ARG A 74 -3.83 -17.47 -2.95
C ARG A 74 -5.31 -17.44 -3.36
N ASP A 75 -6.20 -17.86 -2.47
CA ASP A 75 -7.65 -17.87 -2.71
C ASP A 75 -8.27 -16.46 -2.62
N LYS A 76 -7.66 -15.53 -1.87
CA LYS A 76 -8.16 -14.15 -1.76
C LYS A 76 -7.43 -13.15 -2.63
N TYR A 77 -6.13 -13.35 -2.91
CA TYR A 77 -5.36 -12.44 -3.75
C TYR A 77 -4.94 -13.11 -5.05
N LEU A 78 -5.60 -12.74 -6.16
CA LEU A 78 -5.13 -13.08 -7.50
C LEU A 78 -3.83 -12.32 -7.81
N GLY A 79 -2.84 -13.04 -8.34
CA GLY A 79 -1.53 -12.52 -8.72
C GLY A 79 -0.46 -12.63 -7.62
N ARG A 80 0.81 -12.69 -8.03
CA ARG A 80 1.96 -12.92 -7.14
C ARG A 80 2.62 -11.64 -6.62
N ASP A 81 2.33 -10.53 -7.27
CA ASP A 81 2.94 -9.25 -6.98
C ASP A 81 2.01 -8.43 -6.10
N LEU A 82 2.46 -8.10 -4.90
CA LEU A 82 1.74 -7.22 -4.01
C LEU A 82 2.30 -5.82 -4.25
N GLY A 83 1.44 -4.81 -4.27
CA GLY A 83 1.89 -3.42 -4.32
C GLY A 83 2.60 -3.03 -3.02
N THR A 84 2.78 -1.74 -2.81
CA THR A 84 3.20 -1.23 -1.50
C THR A 84 1.98 -1.07 -0.59
N PHE A 85 2.09 -1.52 0.66
CA PHE A 85 1.05 -1.31 1.67
C PHE A 85 1.64 -1.35 3.09
N TRP A 86 0.91 -0.79 4.05
CA TRP A 86 1.18 -0.93 5.47
C TRP A 86 0.41 -2.11 6.06
N ALA A 87 1.12 -3.01 6.73
CA ALA A 87 0.53 -4.07 7.52
C ALA A 87 0.25 -3.54 8.93
N PHE A 88 -1.03 -3.45 9.29
CA PHE A 88 -1.48 -3.04 10.62
C PHE A 88 -1.90 -4.27 11.43
N ILE A 89 -1.15 -4.57 12.49
CA ILE A 89 -1.38 -5.72 13.35
C ILE A 89 -1.89 -5.22 14.70
N LYS A 90 -3.16 -5.53 14.99
CA LYS A 90 -3.78 -5.16 16.26
C LYS A 90 -3.21 -6.01 17.39
N THR A 91 -2.84 -5.36 18.48
CA THR A 91 -2.41 -6.05 19.71
C THR A 91 -3.56 -6.16 20.68
N GLU A 92 -3.52 -7.22 21.48
CA GLU A 92 -4.42 -7.45 22.60
C GLU A 92 -3.58 -7.43 23.88
N PRO A 93 -4.18 -7.16 25.06
CA PRO A 93 -3.43 -7.15 26.33
C PRO A 93 -2.65 -8.45 26.58
N GLU A 94 -3.18 -9.58 26.12
CA GLU A 94 -2.55 -10.91 26.23
C GLU A 94 -1.30 -11.09 25.35
N HIS A 95 -1.02 -10.17 24.43
CA HIS A 95 0.15 -10.22 23.56
C HIS A 95 1.40 -9.59 24.19
N LYS A 96 1.26 -8.83 25.29
CA LYS A 96 2.38 -8.17 25.98
C LYS A 96 3.41 -9.20 26.47
N GLY A 97 4.69 -8.91 26.29
CA GLY A 97 5.80 -9.78 26.69
C GLY A 97 6.00 -11.03 25.81
N LYS A 98 5.14 -11.26 24.81
CA LYS A 98 5.22 -12.44 23.93
C LYS A 98 6.13 -12.20 22.72
N GLU A 99 6.58 -13.29 22.12
CA GLU A 99 7.33 -13.26 20.85
C GLU A 99 6.42 -12.82 19.71
N ILE A 100 6.87 -11.85 18.92
CA ILE A 100 6.30 -11.50 17.61
C ILE A 100 7.25 -11.97 16.50
N GLU A 101 6.73 -12.75 15.57
CA GLU A 101 7.45 -13.24 14.38
C GLU A 101 6.83 -12.61 13.13
N ILE A 102 7.65 -11.95 12.31
CA ILE A 102 7.26 -11.42 11.00
C ILE A 102 7.94 -12.26 9.92
N SER A 103 7.14 -12.84 9.04
CA SER A 103 7.60 -13.53 7.83
C SER A 103 7.27 -12.67 6.61
N LEU A 104 8.31 -12.27 5.87
CA LEU A 104 8.23 -11.50 4.64
C LEU A 104 8.69 -12.36 3.47
N PHE A 105 7.90 -12.42 2.40
CA PHE A 105 8.29 -13.14 1.20
C PHE A 105 7.91 -12.34 -0.04
N SER A 106 8.78 -12.29 -1.03
CA SER A 106 8.51 -11.64 -2.31
C SER A 106 8.97 -12.55 -3.44
N TYR A 107 8.41 -12.35 -4.64
CA TYR A 107 8.94 -12.93 -5.88
C TYR A 107 9.82 -11.93 -6.64
N ARG A 108 9.93 -10.69 -6.14
CA ARG A 108 10.76 -9.63 -6.72
C ARG A 108 12.10 -9.60 -5.99
N THR A 109 13.17 -9.87 -6.74
CA THR A 109 14.55 -9.85 -6.24
C THR A 109 14.91 -8.57 -5.51
N VAL A 110 14.42 -7.41 -5.98
CA VAL A 110 14.67 -6.10 -5.36
C VAL A 110 14.06 -5.95 -3.96
N SER A 111 13.08 -6.77 -3.61
CA SER A 111 12.44 -6.77 -2.29
C SER A 111 12.94 -7.91 -1.41
N HIS A 112 13.71 -8.86 -1.93
CA HIS A 112 14.16 -10.01 -1.16
C HIS A 112 15.02 -9.58 0.04
N GLY A 113 14.76 -10.20 1.19
CA GLY A 113 15.53 -9.92 2.41
C GLY A 113 15.38 -8.51 2.98
N PHE A 114 14.61 -7.61 2.38
CA PHE A 114 14.44 -6.26 2.91
C PHE A 114 13.29 -6.19 3.92
N ALA A 115 13.59 -5.80 5.16
CA ALA A 115 12.59 -5.48 6.19
C ALA A 115 12.61 -3.97 6.47
N TYR A 116 11.44 -3.34 6.40
CA TYR A 116 11.25 -1.93 6.75
C TYR A 116 11.11 -1.74 8.27
N GLU A 117 11.15 -0.48 8.68
CA GLU A 117 10.87 -0.03 10.04
C GLU A 117 9.56 -0.60 10.57
N VAL A 118 9.52 -0.80 11.88
CA VAL A 118 8.33 -1.23 12.61
C VAL A 118 7.99 -0.18 13.64
N PHE A 119 6.73 0.26 13.65
CA PHE A 119 6.24 1.26 14.59
C PHE A 119 5.18 0.65 15.48
N ILE A 120 5.10 1.15 16.72
CA ILE A 120 4.00 0.85 17.64
C ILE A 120 3.29 2.15 18.02
N GLY A 121 1.96 2.14 18.00
CA GLY A 121 1.19 3.26 18.52
C GLY A 121 -0.30 3.04 18.42
N SER A 122 -1.07 4.08 18.72
CA SER A 122 -2.50 4.07 18.41
C SER A 122 -2.71 4.06 16.90
N GLU A 123 -3.81 3.44 16.47
CA GLU A 123 -4.25 3.42 15.06
C GLU A 123 -4.33 4.86 14.49
N SER A 124 -4.84 5.81 15.28
CA SER A 124 -4.89 7.23 14.90
C SER A 124 -3.53 7.89 14.70
N ALA A 125 -2.55 7.59 15.55
CA ALA A 125 -1.20 8.15 15.43
C ALA A 125 -0.49 7.61 14.18
N LEU A 126 -0.69 6.32 13.88
CA LEU A 126 -0.17 5.68 12.67
C LEU A 126 -0.77 6.29 11.41
N TYR A 127 -2.10 6.46 11.37
CA TYR A 127 -2.75 7.12 10.24
C TYR A 127 -2.32 8.58 10.07
N ALA A 128 -2.14 9.32 11.17
CA ALA A 128 -1.60 10.67 11.13
C ALA A 128 -0.17 10.70 10.55
N HIS A 129 0.68 9.74 10.95
CA HIS A 129 2.03 9.63 10.40
C HIS A 129 2.03 9.37 8.89
N LEU A 130 1.20 8.44 8.41
CA LEU A 130 1.04 8.18 6.97
C LEU A 130 0.55 9.41 6.21
N PHE A 131 -0.42 10.11 6.78
CA PHE A 131 -0.94 11.34 6.19
C PHE A 131 0.13 12.43 6.13
N MET A 132 0.98 12.57 7.15
CA MET A 132 2.04 13.57 7.14
C MET A 132 3.20 13.21 6.20
N GLN A 133 3.55 11.92 6.09
CA GLN A 133 4.67 11.45 5.26
C GLN A 133 4.44 11.75 3.77
N ASN A 134 3.20 11.64 3.30
CA ASN A 134 2.89 11.72 1.87
C ASN A 134 2.55 13.15 1.40
N GLY A 135 2.44 14.10 2.34
CA GLY A 135 2.47 15.54 2.07
C GLY A 135 1.48 16.01 1.00
N LEU A 136 1.99 16.68 -0.04
CA LEU A 136 1.20 17.27 -1.12
C LEU A 136 0.44 16.24 -1.98
N TRP A 137 0.91 14.98 -2.05
CA TRP A 137 0.23 13.93 -2.81
C TRP A 137 -1.19 13.66 -2.30
N ASN A 138 -1.41 13.86 -1.00
CA ASN A 138 -2.70 13.69 -0.37
C ASN A 138 -3.73 14.74 -0.81
N ILE A 139 -3.27 15.87 -1.33
CA ILE A 139 -4.11 16.96 -1.84
C ILE A 139 -4.37 16.77 -3.34
N PHE A 140 -3.34 16.36 -4.11
CA PHE A 140 -3.47 16.20 -5.56
C PHE A 140 -4.48 15.12 -5.96
N SER A 141 -4.50 14.00 -5.24
CA SER A 141 -5.43 12.89 -5.49
C SER A 141 -6.91 13.34 -5.47
N PRO A 142 -7.47 13.88 -4.37
CA PRO A 142 -8.86 14.30 -4.34
C PRO A 142 -9.15 15.43 -5.32
N VAL A 143 -8.25 16.40 -5.49
CA VAL A 143 -8.41 17.50 -6.46
C VAL A 143 -8.61 16.95 -7.88
N LEU A 144 -7.78 16.00 -8.32
CA LEU A 144 -7.88 15.42 -9.66
C LEU A 144 -9.13 14.54 -9.81
N ILE A 145 -9.51 13.80 -8.77
CA ILE A 145 -10.75 13.01 -8.77
C ILE A 145 -11.97 13.92 -8.94
N PHE A 146 -12.08 14.98 -8.13
CA PHE A 146 -13.19 15.92 -8.21
C PHE A 146 -13.19 16.71 -9.52
N LEU A 147 -12.02 17.13 -10.01
CA LEU A 147 -11.90 17.79 -11.30
C LEU A 147 -12.35 16.88 -12.45
N GLY A 148 -11.89 15.63 -12.47
CA GLY A 148 -12.30 14.64 -13.47
C GLY A 148 -13.80 14.40 -13.45
N LEU A 149 -14.39 14.17 -12.27
CA LEU A 149 -15.83 14.02 -12.11
C LEU A 149 -16.60 15.26 -12.57
N PHE A 150 -16.15 16.46 -12.22
CA PHE A 150 -16.76 17.71 -12.64
C PHE A 150 -16.75 17.87 -14.17
N ILE A 151 -15.63 17.57 -14.84
CA ILE A 151 -15.53 17.60 -16.30
C ILE A 151 -16.47 16.57 -16.94
N ILE A 152 -16.53 15.34 -16.41
CA ILE A 152 -17.42 14.29 -16.92
C ILE A 152 -18.89 14.72 -16.76
N LEU A 153 -19.29 15.21 -15.59
CA LEU A 153 -20.67 15.63 -15.33
C LEU A 153 -21.08 16.83 -16.19
N SER A 154 -20.21 17.84 -16.29
CA SER A 154 -20.46 19.02 -17.12
C SER A 154 -20.63 18.66 -18.61
N TYR A 155 -19.85 17.70 -19.12
CA TYR A 155 -20.01 17.20 -20.49
C TYR A 155 -21.43 16.66 -20.77
N PHE A 156 -22.03 15.95 -19.81
CA PHE A 156 -23.40 15.44 -19.94
C PHE A 156 -24.45 16.53 -19.73
N ILE A 157 -24.27 17.40 -18.73
CA ILE A 157 -25.25 18.44 -18.36
C ILE A 157 -25.37 19.50 -19.45
N PHE A 158 -24.25 20.00 -19.99
CA PHE A 158 -24.27 21.06 -21.01
C PHE A 158 -24.57 20.56 -22.42
N GLY A 159 -24.83 19.26 -22.60
CA GLY A 159 -25.21 18.73 -23.90
C GLY A 159 -24.07 18.71 -24.92
N VAL A 160 -22.81 18.86 -24.49
CA VAL A 160 -21.62 18.90 -25.38
C VAL A 160 -21.49 17.62 -26.22
N PHE A 161 -22.05 16.51 -25.73
CA PHE A 161 -22.17 15.28 -26.52
C PHE A 161 -22.87 15.46 -27.88
N ARG A 162 -23.71 16.49 -28.03
CA ARG A 162 -24.40 16.83 -29.28
C ARG A 162 -23.47 17.38 -30.34
N GLU A 163 -22.33 17.96 -29.94
CA GLU A 163 -21.32 18.51 -30.84
C GLU A 163 -20.35 17.44 -31.38
N LYS A 164 -20.56 16.17 -31.02
CA LYS A 164 -19.71 15.00 -31.34
C LYS A 164 -18.23 15.12 -30.92
N ASN A 165 -17.82 16.20 -30.27
CA ASN A 165 -16.47 16.35 -29.73
C ASN A 165 -16.38 15.66 -28.37
N ARG A 166 -15.70 14.51 -28.31
CA ARG A 166 -15.55 13.72 -27.08
C ARG A 166 -14.27 14.03 -26.30
N ALA A 167 -13.47 15.02 -26.74
CA ALA A 167 -12.21 15.36 -26.10
C ALA A 167 -12.40 15.69 -24.61
N LEU A 168 -13.37 16.53 -24.26
CA LEU A 168 -13.63 16.89 -22.86
C LEU A 168 -13.99 15.68 -22.00
N LEU A 169 -14.78 14.74 -22.54
CA LEU A 169 -15.13 13.50 -21.83
C LEU A 169 -13.88 12.64 -21.55
N TYR A 170 -13.02 12.46 -22.56
CA TYR A 170 -11.79 11.67 -22.40
C TYR A 170 -10.78 12.35 -21.47
N LEU A 171 -10.70 13.69 -21.50
CA LEU A 171 -9.90 14.46 -20.54
C LEU A 171 -10.40 14.28 -19.10
N GLY A 172 -11.72 14.33 -18.90
CA GLY A 172 -12.33 14.09 -17.59
C GLY A 172 -12.04 12.68 -17.06
N PHE A 173 -12.17 11.66 -17.90
CA PHE A 173 -11.79 10.28 -17.53
C PHE A 173 -10.30 10.13 -17.26
N PHE A 174 -9.43 10.78 -18.04
CA PHE A 174 -8.00 10.77 -17.79
C PHE A 174 -7.65 11.40 -16.43
N ALA A 175 -8.21 12.58 -16.13
CA ALA A 175 -8.02 13.23 -14.84
C ALA A 175 -8.53 12.36 -13.68
N PHE A 176 -9.69 11.72 -13.84
CA PHE A 176 -10.25 10.81 -12.84
C PHE A 176 -9.34 9.58 -12.62
N ILE A 177 -8.85 8.95 -13.68
CA ILE A 177 -7.92 7.81 -13.61
C ILE A 177 -6.62 8.22 -12.91
N MET A 178 -6.04 9.35 -13.28
CA MET A 178 -4.81 9.85 -12.66
C MET A 178 -5.01 10.19 -11.18
N GLY A 179 -6.16 10.76 -10.81
CA GLY A 179 -6.52 11.00 -9.41
C GLY A 179 -6.56 9.71 -8.59
N ASN A 180 -7.18 8.64 -9.14
CA ASN A 180 -7.18 7.32 -8.50
C ASN A 180 -5.78 6.67 -8.46
N TRP A 181 -4.95 6.91 -9.48
CA TRP A 181 -3.56 6.45 -9.48
C TRP A 181 -2.77 7.10 -8.33
N PHE A 182 -2.88 8.43 -8.16
CA PHE A 182 -2.27 9.13 -7.04
C PHE A 182 -2.81 8.67 -5.69
N LEU A 183 -4.11 8.35 -5.60
CA LEU A 183 -4.70 7.80 -4.37
C LEU A 183 -4.10 6.44 -3.97
N GLY A 184 -3.77 5.61 -4.95
CA GLY A 184 -3.09 4.33 -4.73
C GLY A 184 -1.64 4.51 -4.28
N GLU A 185 -0.88 5.35 -5.00
CA GLU A 185 0.52 5.66 -4.67
C GLU A 185 0.68 6.34 -3.31
N SER A 186 -0.26 7.19 -2.93
CA SER A 186 -0.24 7.87 -1.64
C SER A 186 -0.58 6.94 -0.47
N GLN A 187 -0.91 5.66 -0.70
CA GLN A 187 -1.28 4.68 0.34
C GLN A 187 -2.45 5.10 1.26
N MET A 188 -3.02 6.30 1.05
CA MET A 188 -4.15 6.85 1.77
C MET A 188 -5.39 5.98 1.64
N LEU A 189 -5.45 5.19 0.57
CA LEU A 189 -6.56 4.29 0.35
C LEU A 189 -6.73 3.29 1.51
N GLN A 190 -5.65 2.94 2.23
CA GLN A 190 -5.74 2.11 3.44
C GLN A 190 -6.44 2.81 4.61
N LEU A 191 -6.51 4.15 4.62
CA LEU A 191 -7.29 4.93 5.58
C LEU A 191 -8.79 4.85 5.28
N LEU A 192 -9.14 4.64 4.00
CA LEU A 192 -10.52 4.68 3.52
C LEU A 192 -11.14 3.28 3.42
N THR A 193 -10.33 2.25 3.22
CA THR A 193 -10.80 0.88 3.07
C THR A 193 -9.89 -0.13 3.74
N LYS A 194 -10.51 -1.17 4.32
CA LYS A 194 -9.83 -2.37 4.83
C LYS A 194 -9.59 -3.40 3.73
N ASN A 195 -10.05 -3.14 2.50
CA ASN A 195 -9.83 -4.03 1.37
C ASN A 195 -8.41 -3.84 0.82
N THR A 196 -7.46 -4.56 1.39
CA THR A 196 -6.05 -4.48 0.99
C THR A 196 -5.84 -4.90 -0.46
N TYR A 197 -6.66 -5.81 -1.02
CA TYR A 197 -6.59 -6.19 -2.44
C TYR A 197 -6.83 -4.98 -3.34
N TYR A 198 -7.86 -4.18 -3.04
CA TYR A 198 -8.14 -2.96 -3.79
C TYR A 198 -6.99 -1.96 -3.68
N THR A 199 -6.49 -1.74 -2.46
CA THR A 199 -5.37 -0.82 -2.20
C THR A 199 -4.14 -1.15 -3.04
N VAL A 200 -3.73 -2.43 -3.09
CA VAL A 200 -2.50 -2.80 -3.80
C VAL A 200 -2.68 -2.88 -5.32
N ARG A 201 -3.92 -3.01 -5.81
CA ARG A 201 -4.21 -3.18 -7.24
C ARG A 201 -4.61 -1.89 -7.95
N ILE A 202 -5.18 -0.91 -7.26
CA ILE A 202 -5.73 0.28 -7.90
C ILE A 202 -4.70 0.99 -8.77
N THR A 203 -3.48 1.19 -8.26
CA THR A 203 -2.39 1.84 -9.01
C THR A 203 -2.12 1.10 -10.32
N HIS A 204 -1.95 -0.22 -10.26
CA HIS A 204 -1.68 -1.05 -11.44
C HIS A 204 -2.81 -0.97 -12.46
N LEU A 205 -4.07 -1.03 -12.01
CA LEU A 205 -5.24 -0.90 -12.89
C LEU A 205 -5.29 0.48 -13.55
N MET A 206 -5.05 1.55 -12.79
CA MET A 206 -5.05 2.90 -13.33
C MET A 206 -3.90 3.13 -14.31
N THR A 207 -2.72 2.54 -14.08
CA THR A 207 -1.60 2.56 -15.04
C THR A 207 -1.96 1.90 -16.37
N LEU A 208 -2.75 0.81 -16.35
CA LEU A 208 -3.22 0.15 -17.57
C LEU A 208 -4.28 0.97 -18.31
N LEU A 209 -5.13 1.70 -17.58
CA LEU A 209 -6.23 2.47 -18.16
C LEU A 209 -5.82 3.87 -18.65
N ALA A 210 -4.82 4.49 -18.02
CA ALA A 210 -4.42 5.87 -18.33
C ALA A 210 -4.02 6.09 -19.81
N PRO A 211 -3.25 5.19 -20.47
CA PRO A 211 -2.91 5.36 -21.88
C PRO A 211 -4.14 5.32 -22.80
N ILE A 212 -5.17 4.54 -22.45
CA ILE A 212 -6.37 4.39 -23.28
C ILE A 212 -7.11 5.74 -23.36
N THR A 213 -7.34 6.39 -22.22
CA THR A 213 -8.05 7.66 -22.18
C THR A 213 -7.23 8.81 -22.73
N ALA A 214 -5.90 8.80 -22.52
CA ALA A 214 -4.99 9.75 -23.15
C ALA A 214 -4.98 9.63 -24.69
N CYS A 215 -4.88 8.41 -25.23
CA CYS A 215 -4.92 8.18 -26.68
C CYS A 215 -6.26 8.60 -27.30
N LEU A 216 -7.38 8.33 -26.62
CA LEU A 216 -8.70 8.78 -27.06
C LEU A 216 -8.80 10.32 -27.06
N PHE A 217 -8.27 10.99 -26.04
CA PHE A 217 -8.19 12.45 -26.01
C PHE A 217 -7.37 13.01 -27.18
N ILE A 218 -6.18 12.46 -27.42
CA ILE A 218 -5.30 12.86 -28.54
C ILE A 218 -6.01 12.65 -29.88
N ARG A 219 -6.68 11.52 -30.08
CA ARG A 219 -7.43 11.22 -31.31
C ARG A 219 -8.51 12.25 -31.63
N GLU A 220 -9.20 12.78 -30.62
CA GLU A 220 -10.25 13.79 -30.82
C GLU A 220 -9.68 15.20 -31.01
N THR A 221 -8.51 15.50 -30.45
CA THR A 221 -7.92 16.84 -30.44
C THR A 221 -6.93 17.08 -31.57
N VAL A 222 -6.21 16.04 -31.99
CA VAL A 222 -5.21 16.14 -33.06
C VAL A 222 -5.89 15.83 -34.39
N PRO A 223 -5.94 16.79 -35.34
CA PRO A 223 -6.47 16.52 -36.66
C PRO A 223 -5.55 15.53 -37.38
N MET A 224 -6.01 14.29 -37.55
CA MET A 224 -5.32 13.32 -38.39
C MET A 224 -5.44 13.77 -39.84
N ARG A 225 -4.34 14.24 -40.44
CA ARG A 225 -4.26 14.40 -41.90
C ARG A 225 -4.47 13.02 -42.53
N LYS A 226 -5.43 12.95 -43.47
CA LYS A 226 -5.60 11.80 -44.36
C LYS A 226 -4.41 11.69 -45.31
#